data_AF-A0A7Z9WKJ9-F1
#
_entry.id   AF-A0A7Z9WKJ9-F1
#
_cell.length_a   1.000
_cell.length_b   1.000
_cell.length_c   1.000
_cell.angle_alpha   90.00
_cell.angle_beta   90.00
_cell.angle_gamma   90.00
#
_symmetry.space_group_name_H-M   'P 1'
#
loop_
_entity.id
_entity.type
_entity.pdbx_description
1 polymer ?
#
loop_
_entity_poly.entity_id
_entity_poly.type
_entity_poly.pdbx_seq_one_letter_code
_entity_poly.pdbx_strand_id
1 'polypeptide(L)' 'MNLNKFTEKAQEALFEAQNLATEYDHSQIEPEHLLLALVAQADGVVPQIV' A
#
# COMPACT_ATOMS: atom_id res chain seq x y z
N MET A 1 -2.98 -14.55 -3.90
CA MET A 1 -1.76 -13.84 -4.36
C MET A 1 -0.56 -14.43 -3.62
N ASN A 2 0.59 -14.63 -4.27
CA ASN A 2 1.80 -15.11 -3.58
C ASN A 2 2.64 -13.89 -3.17
N LEU A 3 2.56 -13.49 -1.90
CA LEU A 3 3.22 -12.29 -1.39
C LEU A 3 4.75 -12.38 -1.40
N ASN A 4 5.30 -13.60 -1.40
CA ASN A 4 6.75 -13.84 -1.41
C ASN A 4 7.43 -13.42 -2.73
N LYS A 5 6.66 -13.03 -3.75
CA LYS A 5 7.18 -12.49 -5.01
C LYS A 5 7.38 -10.96 -4.98
N PHE A 6 6.96 -10.28 -3.92
CA PHE A 6 7.09 -8.84 -3.76
C PHE A 6 8.25 -8.51 -2.82
N THR A 7 8.78 -7.30 -2.97
CA THR A 7 9.73 -6.75 -2.00
C THR A 7 9.05 -6.59 -0.65
N GLU A 8 9.82 -6.53 0.43
CA GLU A 8 9.29 -6.28 1.78
C GLU A 8 8.45 -4.99 1.83
N LYS A 9 8.96 -3.92 1.21
CA LYS A 9 8.25 -2.63 1.09
C LYS A 9 6.93 -2.72 0.32
N ALA A 10 6.85 -3.54 -0.74
CA ALA A 10 5.60 -3.75 -1.45
C ALA A 10 4.60 -4.59 -0.63
N GLN A 11 5.07 -5.52 0.19
CA GLN A 11 4.23 -6.26 1.12
C GLN A 11 3.68 -5.36 2.24
N GLU A 12 4.53 -4.48 2.81
CA GLU A 12 4.11 -3.45 3.77
C GLU A 12 3.03 -2.55 3.17
N ALA A 13 3.21 -2.06 1.93
CA ALA A 13 2.24 -1.20 1.28
C ALA A 13 0.89 -1.88 1.05
N LEU A 14 0.87 -3.18 0.76
CA LEU A 14 -0.38 -3.94 0.65
C LEU A 14 -1.10 -4.09 2.00
N PHE A 15 -0.35 -4.25 3.08
CA PHE A 15 -0.91 -4.28 4.43
C PHE A 15 -1.51 -2.92 4.81
N GLU A 16 -0.78 -1.83 4.58
CA GLU A 16 -1.27 -0.48 4.85
C GLU A 16 -2.46 -0.09 3.97
N ALA A 17 -2.49 -0.53 2.70
CA ALA A 17 -3.65 -0.32 1.84
C ALA A 17 -4.93 -0.99 2.39
N GLN A 18 -4.79 -2.15 3.04
CA GLN A 18 -5.91 -2.82 3.71
C GLN A 18 -6.36 -2.07 4.97
N ASN A 19 -5.41 -1.51 5.73
CA ASN A 19 -5.71 -0.67 6.90
C ASN A 19 -6.47 0.58 6.47
N LEU A 20 -6.01 1.27 5.42
CA LEU A 20 -6.66 2.45 4.86
C LEU A 20 -8.08 2.13 4.36
N ALA A 21 -8.28 1.01 3.65
CA ALA A 21 -9.63 0.60 3.23
C ALA A 21 -10.55 0.40 4.44
N THR A 22 -10.04 -0.17 5.54
CA THR A 22 -10.80 -0.35 6.78
C THR A 22 -11.10 0.97 7.46
N GLU A 23 -10.11 1.87 7.55
CA GLU A 23 -10.23 3.19 8.16
C GLU A 23 -11.28 4.06 7.46
N TYR A 24 -11.40 3.95 6.14
CA TYR A 24 -12.36 4.68 5.33
C TYR A 24 -13.67 3.91 5.07
N ASP A 25 -13.94 2.82 5.79
CA ASP A 25 -15.15 1.99 5.65
C ASP A 25 -15.38 1.46 4.22
N HIS A 26 -14.30 1.25 3.45
CA HIS A 26 -14.34 0.66 2.12
C HIS A 26 -14.21 -0.86 2.21
N SER A 27 -15.14 -1.58 1.57
CA SER A 27 -15.21 -3.05 1.62
C SER A 27 -14.09 -3.77 0.89
N GLN A 28 -13.33 -3.05 0.06
CA GLN A 28 -12.25 -3.59 -0.74
C GLN A 28 -11.11 -2.58 -0.89
N ILE A 29 -9.91 -3.10 -1.10
CA ILE A 29 -8.76 -2.29 -1.46
C ILE A 29 -8.97 -1.77 -2.89
N GLU A 30 -9.25 -0.48 -3.00
CA GLU A 30 -9.21 0.26 -4.26
C GLU A 30 -7.79 0.82 -4.55
N PRO A 31 -7.46 1.14 -5.82
CA PRO A 31 -6.14 1.65 -6.21
C PRO A 31 -5.67 2.87 -5.40
N GLU A 32 -6.59 3.73 -4.95
CA GLU A 32 -6.28 4.93 -4.18
C GLU A 32 -5.65 4.59 -2.83
N HIS A 33 -6.09 3.50 -2.17
CA HIS A 33 -5.50 3.05 -0.91
C HIS A 33 -4.08 2.56 -1.09
N LEU A 34 -3.85 1.79 -2.17
CA LEU A 34 -2.52 1.29 -2.49
C LEU A 34 -1.59 2.44 -2.85
N LEU A 35 -2.06 3.41 -3.64
CA LEU A 35 -1.29 4.59 -3.99
C LEU A 35 -0.94 5.40 -2.73
N LEU A 36 -1.91 5.66 -1.86
CA LEU A 36 -1.69 6.38 -0.62
C LEU A 36 -0.69 5.66 0.29
N ALA A 37 -0.81 4.34 0.45
CA ALA A 37 0.14 3.52 1.21
C ALA A 37 1.56 3.61 0.63
N LEU A 38 1.71 3.55 -0.70
CA LEU A 38 3.00 3.64 -1.38
C LEU A 38 3.64 5.03 -1.28
N VAL A 39 2.84 6.10 -1.39
CA VAL A 39 3.31 7.49 -1.32
C VAL A 39 3.60 7.93 0.12
N ALA A 40 2.90 7.38 1.10
CA ALA A 40 3.16 7.65 2.53
C ALA A 40 4.32 6.81 3.10
N GLN A 41 4.80 5.79 2.38
CA GLN A 41 5.81 4.87 2.88
C GLN A 41 7.18 5.55 3.03
N ALA A 42 7.64 5.70 4.27
CA ALA A 42 8.99 6.17 4.58
C ALA A 42 10.05 5.25 3.96
N ASP A 43 11.10 5.88 3.41
CA ASP A 43 12.20 5.23 2.67
C ASP A 43 11.73 4.38 1.47
N GLY A 44 10.48 4.56 1.04
CA GLY A 44 9.94 3.95 -0.17
C GLY A 44 10.50 4.60 -1.43
N VAL A 45 10.46 3.85 -2.55
CA VAL A 45 10.88 4.37 -3.85
C VAL A 45 9.82 5.29 -4.47
N VAL A 46 8.53 4.98 -4.27
CA VAL A 46 7.42 5.72 -4.88
C VAL A 46 7.38 7.21 -4.50
N PRO A 47 7.59 7.63 -3.24
CA PRO A 47 7.62 9.05 -2.87
C PRO A 47 8.73 9.86 -3.55
N GLN A 48 9.76 9.22 -4.14
CA GLN A 48 10.84 9.90 -4.86
C GLN A 48 10.50 10.12 -6.35
N ILE A 49 9.41 9.55 -6.84
CA ILE A 49 9.02 9.59 -8.26
C ILE A 49 7.90 10.61 -8.51
N VAL A 50 7.04 10.85 -7.51
CA VAL A 50 5.82 11.64 -7.64
C VAL A 50 5.94 13.05 -7.06
#